data_AF-A0A238BLL1-F1
#
_entry.id   AF-A0A238BLL1-F1
#
_cell.length_a   1.000
_cell.length_b   1.000
_cell.length_c   1.000
_cell.angle_alpha   90.00
_cell.angle_beta   90.00
_cell.angle_gamma   90.00
#
_symmetry.space_group_name_H-M   'P 1'
#
loop_
_entity.id
_entity.type
_entity.pdbx_description
1 polymer ?
#
loop_
_entity_poly.entity_id
_entity_poly.type
_entity_poly.pdbx_seq_one_letter_code
_entity_poly.pdbx_strand_id
1 'polypeptide(L)'
;MLSYQPSAIVLQCGADSLVGDRLGCFNLSLKGHGKCVEFMKKFDLPLLLLGGGGYTIRNVARCWAYETSIALDVEISNELPYNDYFEYYSSDFKLHIVPSNMVNLNTPDHLQKMQ
;
A
#
# COMPACT_ATOMS: atom_id res chain seq x y z
N MET A 1 -5.99 26.01 -11.86
CA MET A 1 -5.87 26.49 -10.47
C MET A 1 -6.09 25.28 -9.57
N LEU A 2 -5.16 24.97 -8.65
CA LEU A 2 -5.40 23.93 -7.64
C LEU A 2 -6.54 24.41 -6.73
N SER A 3 -7.60 23.60 -6.60
CA SER A 3 -8.86 24.06 -6.02
C SER A 3 -8.82 24.14 -4.50
N TYR A 4 -8.43 23.05 -3.81
CA TYR A 4 -8.63 22.91 -2.36
C TYR A 4 -7.56 23.58 -1.49
N GLN A 5 -6.29 23.54 -1.90
CA GLN A 5 -5.15 24.18 -1.18
C GLN A 5 -5.10 23.86 0.34
N PRO A 6 -4.96 22.57 0.72
CA PRO A 6 -4.91 22.20 2.13
C PRO A 6 -3.61 22.70 2.80
N SER A 7 -3.65 22.86 4.12
CA SER A 7 -2.47 23.14 4.96
C SER A 7 -1.94 21.91 5.71
N ALA A 8 -2.66 20.79 5.68
CA ALA A 8 -2.27 19.50 6.23
C ALA A 8 -3.01 18.37 5.50
N ILE A 9 -2.44 17.15 5.54
CA ILE A 9 -2.98 15.95 4.89
C ILE A 9 -3.10 14.84 5.95
N VAL A 10 -4.23 14.15 5.94
CA VAL A 10 -4.40 12.86 6.63
C VAL A 10 -4.60 11.81 5.56
N LEU A 11 -3.70 10.83 5.48
CA LEU A 11 -3.78 9.72 4.55
C LEU A 11 -4.05 8.42 5.32
N GLN A 12 -5.19 7.82 5.02
CA GLN A 12 -5.59 6.52 5.57
C GLN A 12 -5.07 5.41 4.62
N CYS A 13 -4.15 4.59 5.11
CA CYS A 13 -3.45 3.55 4.36
C CYS A 13 -4.11 2.17 4.59
N GLY A 14 -5.39 2.04 4.24
CA GLY A 14 -6.11 0.76 4.32
C GLY A 14 -5.46 -0.29 3.42
N ALA A 15 -5.06 -1.41 4.03
CA ALA A 15 -4.34 -2.50 3.37
C ALA A 15 -5.28 -3.59 2.82
N ASP A 16 -6.60 -3.45 2.98
CA ASP A 16 -7.60 -4.34 2.36
C ASP A 16 -7.74 -4.15 0.85
N SER A 17 -7.18 -3.08 0.29
CA SER A 17 -7.06 -2.88 -1.16
C SER A 17 -5.93 -3.71 -1.82
N LEU A 18 -5.12 -4.41 -1.03
CA LEU A 18 -4.04 -5.25 -1.54
C LEU A 18 -4.55 -6.54 -2.17
N VAL A 19 -3.74 -7.09 -3.10
CA VAL A 19 -3.96 -8.41 -3.66
C VAL A 19 -3.99 -9.48 -2.57
N GLY A 20 -4.97 -10.40 -2.67
CA GLY A 20 -5.09 -11.54 -1.78
C GLY A 20 -5.50 -11.18 -0.36
N ASP A 21 -6.12 -10.01 -0.17
CA ASP A 21 -6.85 -9.71 1.06
C ASP A 21 -8.02 -10.70 1.25
N ARG A 22 -8.42 -10.95 2.52
CA ARG A 22 -9.52 -11.89 2.81
C ARG A 22 -10.90 -11.32 2.50
N LEU A 23 -11.08 -10.01 2.57
CA LEU A 23 -12.36 -9.33 2.33
C LEU A 23 -12.32 -8.45 1.07
N GLY A 24 -11.18 -7.82 0.80
CA GLY A 24 -10.97 -7.00 -0.38
C GLY A 24 -10.88 -7.80 -1.67
N CYS A 25 -11.29 -7.18 -2.78
CA CYS A 25 -11.33 -7.78 -4.11
C CYS A 25 -10.43 -7.04 -5.12
N PHE A 26 -9.48 -6.25 -4.64
CA PHE A 26 -8.52 -5.53 -5.48
C PHE A 26 -7.26 -6.38 -5.74
N ASN A 27 -6.41 -5.87 -6.64
CA ASN A 27 -5.20 -6.56 -7.10
C ASN A 27 -3.93 -5.69 -6.96
N LEU A 28 -3.87 -4.80 -5.95
CA LEU A 28 -2.72 -3.92 -5.74
C LEU A 28 -1.55 -4.67 -5.09
N SER A 29 -0.34 -4.45 -5.60
CA SER A 29 0.88 -4.83 -4.90
C SER A 29 1.24 -3.79 -3.84
N LEU A 30 2.15 -4.14 -2.94
CA LEU A 30 2.74 -3.20 -1.98
C LEU A 30 3.38 -1.98 -2.65
N LYS A 31 4.06 -2.19 -3.79
CA LYS A 31 4.66 -1.08 -4.53
C LYS A 31 3.58 -0.17 -5.10
N GLY A 32 2.51 -0.73 -5.66
CA GLY A 32 1.39 0.05 -6.19
C GLY A 32 0.69 0.87 -5.11
N HIS A 33 0.45 0.26 -3.95
CA HIS A 33 -0.15 0.93 -2.80
C HIS A 33 0.75 2.03 -2.22
N GLY A 34 2.04 1.72 -2.00
CA GLY A 34 3.03 2.70 -1.53
C GLY A 34 3.27 3.88 -2.48
N LYS A 35 2.94 3.77 -3.79
CA LYS A 35 2.99 4.93 -4.71
C LYS A 35 2.02 6.03 -4.29
N CYS A 36 0.91 5.70 -3.63
CA CYS A 36 -0.01 6.71 -3.08
C CYS A 36 0.68 7.51 -1.97
N VAL A 37 1.38 6.86 -1.04
CA VAL A 37 2.16 7.53 0.02
C VAL A 37 3.26 8.40 -0.58
N GLU A 38 4.03 7.86 -1.54
CA GLU A 38 5.10 8.60 -2.23
C GLU A 38 4.55 9.83 -2.96
N PHE A 39 3.37 9.73 -3.60
CA PHE A 39 2.72 10.85 -4.26
C PHE A 39 2.26 11.92 -3.27
N MET A 40 1.59 11.53 -2.17
CA MET A 40 1.10 12.47 -1.17
C MET A 40 2.25 13.18 -0.43
N LYS A 41 3.39 12.51 -0.24
CA LYS A 41 4.58 13.10 0.37
C LYS A 41 5.18 14.25 -0.46
N LYS A 42 5.03 14.22 -1.79
CA LYS A 42 5.58 15.25 -2.70
C LYS A 42 4.94 16.64 -2.54
N PHE A 43 3.79 16.73 -1.86
CA PHE A 43 3.15 18.02 -1.58
C PHE A 43 3.86 18.82 -0.48
N ASP A 44 4.78 18.20 0.27
CA ASP A 44 5.58 18.87 1.32
C ASP A 44 4.72 19.62 2.36
N LEU A 45 3.62 18.97 2.77
CA LEU A 45 2.73 19.44 3.83
C LEU A 45 2.80 18.51 5.03
N PRO A 46 2.43 18.99 6.24
CA PRO A 46 2.22 18.12 7.39
C PRO A 46 1.33 16.93 7.03
N LEU A 47 1.88 15.72 7.10
CA LEU A 47 1.25 14.48 6.66
C LEU A 47 1.11 13.50 7.83
N LEU A 48 -0.12 13.14 8.16
CA LEU A 48 -0.44 12.08 9.12
C LEU A 48 -0.82 10.80 8.36
N LEU A 49 -0.02 9.75 8.51
CA LEU A 49 -0.31 8.41 7.98
C LEU A 49 -1.05 7.59 9.03
N LEU A 50 -2.17 7.00 8.66
CA LEU A 50 -2.99 6.13 9.51
C LEU A 50 -3.11 4.74 8.88
N GLY A 51 -3.35 3.71 9.71
CA GLY A 51 -3.71 2.38 9.23
C GLY A 51 -5.18 2.29 8.79
N GLY A 52 -5.79 1.12 8.94
CA GLY A 52 -7.23 0.87 8.78
C GLY A 52 -7.51 -0.59 8.47
N GLY A 53 -8.36 -0.86 7.47
CA GLY A 53 -8.70 -2.23 7.05
C GLY A 53 -7.48 -3.01 6.55
N GLY A 54 -7.61 -4.34 6.54
CA GLY A 54 -6.55 -5.27 6.13
C GLY A 54 -6.69 -6.60 6.86
N TYR A 55 -7.06 -7.64 6.13
CA TYR A 55 -7.58 -8.88 6.71
C TYR A 55 -6.70 -10.09 6.38
N THR A 56 -5.74 -9.95 5.44
CA THR A 56 -4.58 -10.84 5.33
C THR A 56 -3.40 -10.25 6.12
N ILE A 57 -3.35 -10.51 7.43
CA ILE A 57 -2.44 -9.84 8.39
C ILE A 57 -0.95 -9.82 8.00
N ARG A 58 -0.45 -10.87 7.35
CA ARG A 58 0.95 -10.92 6.87
C ARG A 58 1.23 -9.88 5.79
N ASN A 59 0.25 -9.60 4.93
CA ASN A 59 0.37 -8.56 3.91
C ASN A 59 0.19 -7.16 4.51
N VAL A 60 -0.63 -7.02 5.53
CA VAL A 60 -0.78 -5.77 6.30
C VAL A 60 0.56 -5.37 6.93
N ALA A 61 1.21 -6.31 7.62
CA ALA A 61 2.52 -6.06 8.23
C ALA A 61 3.57 -5.66 7.20
N ARG A 62 3.64 -6.36 6.06
CA ARG A 62 4.53 -6.00 4.95
C ARG A 62 4.22 -4.60 4.41
N CYS A 63 2.95 -4.26 4.23
CA CYS A 63 2.51 -2.99 3.65
C CYS A 63 2.92 -1.81 4.51
N TRP A 64 2.53 -1.83 5.78
CA TRP A 64 2.81 -0.71 6.68
C TRP A 64 4.31 -0.60 7.00
N ALA A 65 5.06 -1.70 7.04
CA ALA A 65 6.52 -1.65 7.13
C ALA A 65 7.15 -0.96 5.89
N TYR A 66 6.67 -1.28 4.70
CA TYR A 66 7.14 -0.66 3.45
C TYR A 66 6.72 0.81 3.34
N GLU A 67 5.48 1.16 3.67
CA GLU A 67 5.02 2.55 3.69
C GLU A 67 5.75 3.39 4.73
N THR A 68 6.14 2.80 5.87
CA THR A 68 7.01 3.46 6.85
C THR A 68 8.39 3.75 6.26
N SER A 69 8.96 2.84 5.47
CA SER A 69 10.23 3.07 4.80
C SER A 69 10.14 4.22 3.78
N ILE A 70 9.02 4.33 3.07
CA ILE A 70 8.72 5.48 2.18
C ILE A 70 8.61 6.77 2.98
N ALA A 71 7.92 6.76 4.12
CA ALA A 71 7.81 7.93 4.99
C ALA A 71 9.19 8.42 5.46
N LEU A 72 10.13 7.49 5.72
CA LEU A 72 11.49 7.77 6.18
C LEU A 72 12.51 8.05 5.06
N ASP A 73 12.13 7.94 3.78
CA ASP A 73 13.06 7.96 2.64
C ASP A 73 14.19 6.91 2.74
N VAL A 74 13.85 5.71 3.22
CA VAL A 74 14.80 4.60 3.37
C VAL A 74 14.38 3.43 2.48
N GLU A 75 15.31 2.98 1.64
CA GLU A 75 15.18 1.72 0.92
C GLU A 75 15.41 0.54 1.88
N ILE A 76 14.55 -0.48 1.78
CA ILE A 76 14.64 -1.69 2.59
C ILE A 76 14.73 -2.92 1.70
N SER A 77 15.40 -3.95 2.21
CA SER A 77 15.58 -5.22 1.50
C SER A 77 14.24 -5.91 1.23
N ASN A 78 14.16 -6.61 0.10
CA ASN A 78 13.04 -7.52 -0.14
C ASN A 78 13.16 -8.81 0.68
N GLU A 79 14.34 -9.14 1.22
CA GLU A 79 14.53 -10.23 2.17
C GLU A 79 14.02 -9.80 3.54
N LEU A 80 13.07 -10.55 4.11
CA LEU A 80 12.59 -10.25 5.46
C LEU A 80 13.68 -10.55 6.50
N PRO A 81 13.94 -9.64 7.44
CA PRO A 81 14.79 -9.95 8.58
C PRO A 81 14.09 -10.96 9.50
N TYR A 82 14.88 -11.75 10.23
CA TYR A 82 14.36 -12.59 11.29
C TYR A 82 13.61 -11.76 12.33
N ASN A 83 12.47 -12.27 12.78
CA ASN A 83 11.60 -11.64 13.78
C ASN A 83 10.74 -12.70 14.46
N ASP A 84 10.06 -12.34 15.54
CA ASP A 84 9.25 -13.27 16.34
C ASP A 84 8.12 -13.96 15.54
N TYR A 85 7.71 -13.35 14.43
CA TYR A 85 6.64 -13.85 13.55
C TYR A 85 7.17 -14.35 12.21
N PHE A 86 8.46 -14.66 12.09
CA PHE A 86 9.10 -14.98 10.81
C PHE A 86 8.41 -16.14 10.06
N GLU A 87 7.92 -17.15 10.77
CA GLU A 87 7.24 -18.31 10.20
C GLU A 87 5.91 -17.96 9.50
N TYR A 88 5.27 -16.84 9.83
CA TYR A 88 4.08 -16.34 9.13
C TYR A 88 4.36 -16.00 7.65
N TYR A 89 5.63 -15.84 7.28
CA TYR A 89 6.09 -15.49 5.94
C TYR A 89 6.72 -16.67 5.18
N SER A 90 6.54 -17.89 5.67
CA SER A 90 7.14 -19.13 5.15
C SER A 90 6.88 -19.47 3.68
N SER A 91 5.99 -18.74 3.01
CA SER A 91 5.79 -18.89 1.56
C SER A 91 7.02 -18.53 0.74
N ASP A 92 7.76 -17.51 1.17
CA ASP A 92 8.85 -16.92 0.38
C ASP A 92 9.86 -16.12 1.20
N PHE A 93 9.51 -15.75 2.45
CA PHE A 93 10.27 -14.85 3.32
C PHE A 93 10.62 -13.50 2.67
N LYS A 94 9.77 -13.02 1.75
CA LYS A 94 9.93 -11.73 1.07
C LYS A 94 8.98 -10.67 1.58
N LEU A 95 9.38 -9.41 1.39
CA LEU A 95 8.56 -8.24 1.69
C LEU A 95 7.46 -8.04 0.63
N HIS A 96 7.83 -8.00 -0.65
CA HIS A 96 6.90 -7.66 -1.72
C HIS A 96 6.03 -8.83 -2.15
N ILE A 97 4.75 -8.53 -2.40
CA ILE A 97 3.77 -9.46 -2.96
C ILE A 97 3.55 -9.19 -4.45
N VAL A 98 3.22 -10.25 -5.18
CA VAL A 98 2.96 -10.21 -6.62
C VAL A 98 1.45 -10.14 -6.88
N PRO A 99 0.97 -9.29 -7.81
CA PRO A 99 -0.42 -9.32 -8.26
C PRO A 99 -0.82 -10.70 -8.76
N SER A 100 -2.10 -11.03 -8.59
CA SER A 100 -2.68 -12.28 -9.08
C SER A 100 -3.13 -12.14 -10.54
N ASN A 101 -3.56 -13.24 -11.15
CA ASN A 101 -4.18 -13.27 -12.48
C ASN A 101 -5.67 -12.82 -12.47
N MET A 102 -6.14 -12.19 -11.40
CA MET A 102 -7.48 -11.61 -11.32
C MET A 102 -7.70 -10.61 -12.46
N VAL A 103 -8.81 -10.78 -13.18
CA VAL A 103 -9.19 -9.90 -14.29
C VAL A 103 -9.51 -8.51 -13.76
N ASN A 104 -8.86 -7.48 -14.31
CA ASN A 104 -9.22 -6.10 -14.02
C ASN A 104 -10.49 -5.72 -14.77
N LEU A 105 -11.60 -5.54 -14.05
CA LEU A 105 -12.89 -5.14 -14.60
C LEU A 105 -13.02 -3.62 -14.80
N ASN A 106 -12.04 -2.84 -14.33
CA ASN A 106 -11.98 -1.39 -14.55
C ASN A 106 -11.41 -1.11 -15.93
N THR A 107 -12.26 -1.01 -16.95
CA THR A 107 -11.82 -0.66 -18.30
C THR A 107 -11.31 0.79 -18.36
N PRO A 108 -10.37 1.11 -19.28
CA PRO A 108 -9.88 2.48 -19.43
C PRO A 108 -11.01 3.50 -19.66
N ASP A 109 -11.97 3.17 -20.53
CA ASP A 109 -13.13 4.03 -20.82
C ASP A 109 -14.01 4.26 -19.60
N HIS A 110 -14.17 3.26 -18.75
CA HIS A 110 -14.94 3.38 -17.51
C HIS A 110 -14.27 4.35 -16.54
N LEU A 111 -12.96 4.21 -16.34
CA LEU A 111 -12.18 5.08 -15.46
C LEU A 111 -12.14 6.52 -15.98
N GLN A 112 -11.95 6.73 -17.28
CA GLN A 112 -11.91 8.06 -17.87
C GLN A 112 -13.25 8.81 -17.74
N LYS A 113 -14.38 8.09 -17.76
CA LYS A 113 -15.71 8.70 -17.56
C LYS A 113 -15.97 9.14 -16.11
N MET A 114 -15.22 8.60 -15.15
CA MET A 114 -15.38 8.92 -13.72
C MET A 114 -14.44 10.05 -13.24
N GLN A 115 -13.34 10.31 -13.96
CA GLN A 115 -12.37 11.37 -13.65
C GLN A 115 -12.85 12.75 -14.09
#